data_AF-A0A285Z4X7-F1
#
_entry.id   AF-A0A285Z4X7-F1
#
_cell.length_a   1.000
_cell.length_b   1.000
_cell.length_c   1.000
_cell.angle_alpha   90.00
_cell.angle_beta   90.00
_cell.angle_gamma   90.00
#
_symmetry.space_group_name_H-M   'P 1'
#
loop_
_entity.id
_entity.type
_entity.pdbx_description
1 polymer ?
#
loop_
_entity_poly.entity_id
_entity_poly.type
_entity_poly.pdbx_seq_one_letter_code
_entity_poly.pdbx_strand_id
1 'polypeptide(L)'
;MPTEKQIDCPALHKRSGSYPFGNRVPRTVRMLKTVTSDPMPGIGLAYIKGDAPVAKAGQTYPVWTNSHGAVTAVMEGGTRLGLRPAEFEVNSWHHLASARAPQPHPEPIAWMVGTAFWWTKEEAERDSAATGLPIIGLGPMSGIEPDEQHQGEPVAWMAKTLKGSLAGTLGLARRDARLNPDLYEGPFPVFRPADPGEVERIENERAEQWRLRRDAEADRDTKAAVIAELRAQLAKHEELLREIADHCNGCVMPTEQLLREWGSSIDAALSASAEPSAPVDLKTSRLSG
;
A
#
# COMPACT_ATOMS: atom_id res chain seq x y z
N MET A 1 10.96 -6.15 37.42
CA MET A 1 10.18 -5.27 36.53
C MET A 1 9.43 -6.17 35.57
N PRO A 2 8.09 -6.27 35.62
CA PRO A 2 7.35 -7.10 34.68
C PRO A 2 7.60 -6.58 33.27
N THR A 3 8.13 -7.45 32.41
CA THR A 3 8.42 -7.16 31.01
C THR A 3 7.12 -6.85 30.29
N GLU A 4 6.89 -5.58 29.99
CA GLU A 4 5.69 -5.12 29.31
C GLU A 4 5.61 -5.79 27.94
N LYS A 5 4.49 -6.48 27.64
CA LYS A 5 4.28 -7.11 26.33
C LYS A 5 4.22 -6.03 25.26
N GLN A 6 5.30 -5.88 24.51
CA GLN A 6 5.36 -4.96 23.38
C GLN A 6 4.36 -5.40 22.30
N ILE A 7 3.36 -4.58 22.03
CA ILE A 7 2.33 -4.85 21.02
C ILE A 7 2.86 -4.39 19.67
N ASP A 8 2.98 -5.33 18.72
CA ASP A 8 3.34 -5.01 17.35
C ASP A 8 2.16 -4.41 16.58
N CYS A 9 2.29 -3.13 16.21
CA CYS A 9 1.26 -2.37 15.52
C CYS A 9 1.66 -2.17 14.06
N PRO A 10 0.83 -2.52 13.07
CA PRO A 10 1.12 -2.25 11.67
C PRO A 10 1.47 -0.79 11.37
N ALA A 11 0.86 0.16 12.10
CA ALA A 11 1.16 1.59 11.99
C ALA A 11 2.62 1.95 12.32
N LEU A 12 3.36 1.11 13.06
CA LEU A 12 4.78 1.30 13.34
C LEU A 12 5.63 1.06 12.08
N HIS A 13 5.17 0.15 11.21
CA HIS A 13 5.88 -0.26 9.99
C HIS A 13 5.42 0.52 8.76
N LYS A 14 4.10 0.71 8.61
CA LYS A 14 3.49 1.33 7.43
C LYS A 14 2.22 2.09 7.79
N ARG A 15 2.09 3.31 7.28
CA ARG A 15 0.95 4.21 7.48
C ARG A 15 0.37 4.60 6.13
N SER A 16 -0.97 4.62 6.02
CA SER A 16 -1.64 5.14 4.82
C SER A 16 -1.59 6.67 4.79
N GLY A 17 -1.81 7.26 3.61
CA GLY A 17 -1.90 8.73 3.49
C GLY A 17 -3.04 9.34 4.31
N SER A 18 -4.06 8.56 4.63
CA SER A 18 -5.20 8.95 5.48
C SER A 18 -4.99 8.73 6.99
N TYR A 19 -3.77 8.40 7.43
CA TYR A 19 -3.51 8.08 8.84
C TYR A 19 -3.66 9.33 9.73
N PRO A 20 -4.54 9.31 10.75
CA PRO A 20 -4.97 10.52 11.46
C PRO A 20 -3.98 11.01 12.52
N PHE A 21 -3.04 10.19 12.98
CA PHE A 21 -2.11 10.54 14.07
C PHE A 21 -0.74 11.04 13.57
N GLY A 22 -0.62 11.30 12.27
CA GLY A 22 0.59 11.83 11.63
C GLY A 22 1.81 10.92 11.84
N ASN A 23 2.84 11.47 12.49
CA ASN A 23 4.12 10.79 12.73
C ASN A 23 4.22 10.02 14.03
N ARG A 24 3.12 9.78 14.74
CA ARG A 24 3.13 9.06 16.02
C ARG A 24 2.13 7.92 15.99
N VAL A 25 2.44 6.85 16.70
CA VAL A 25 1.55 5.69 16.85
C VAL A 25 1.09 5.63 18.31
N PRO A 26 -0.23 5.62 18.59
CA PRO A 26 -0.75 5.47 19.94
C PRO A 26 -0.26 4.17 20.58
N ARG A 27 0.22 4.25 21.83
CA ARG A 27 0.66 3.09 22.63
C ARG A 27 -0.35 2.74 23.70
N THR A 28 -0.85 3.75 24.40
CA THR A 28 -1.96 3.60 25.35
C THR A 28 -3.00 4.68 25.15
N VAL A 29 -4.25 4.35 25.45
CA VAL A 29 -5.36 5.29 25.41
C VAL A 29 -6.08 5.31 26.76
N ARG A 30 -6.58 6.47 27.15
CA ARG A 30 -7.48 6.63 28.29
C ARG A 30 -8.92 6.69 27.76
N MET A 31 -9.80 5.90 28.34
CA MET A 31 -11.20 5.86 27.92
C MET A 31 -11.96 7.09 28.42
N LEU A 32 -12.69 7.76 27.54
CA LEU A 32 -13.56 8.89 27.90
C LEU A 32 -14.94 8.41 28.35
N LYS A 33 -15.41 7.29 27.80
CA LYS A 33 -16.67 6.63 28.15
C LYS A 33 -16.49 5.12 28.24
N THR A 34 -17.42 4.45 28.91
CA THR A 34 -17.43 2.98 28.96
C THR A 34 -17.88 2.45 27.61
N VAL A 35 -17.07 1.59 27.00
CA VAL A 35 -17.33 0.97 25.70
C VAL A 35 -17.44 -0.53 25.88
N THR A 36 -18.51 -1.10 25.33
CA THR A 36 -18.74 -2.55 25.22
C THR A 36 -18.74 -2.92 23.75
N SER A 37 -18.50 -4.18 23.41
CA SER A 37 -18.67 -4.66 22.04
C SER A 37 -20.08 -4.37 21.55
N ASP A 38 -20.21 -3.60 20.46
CA ASP A 38 -21.50 -3.37 19.82
C ASP A 38 -21.99 -4.70 19.22
N PRO A 39 -23.17 -5.21 19.62
CA PRO A 39 -23.75 -6.36 18.93
C PRO A 39 -24.12 -5.95 17.51
N MET A 40 -23.56 -6.66 16.52
CA MET A 40 -23.82 -6.37 15.11
C MET A 40 -25.33 -6.58 14.81
N PRO A 41 -26.03 -5.58 14.23
CA PRO A 41 -27.44 -5.72 13.91
C PRO A 41 -27.68 -6.90 12.95
N GLY A 42 -28.60 -7.80 13.29
CA GLY A 42 -29.00 -8.94 12.45
C GLY A 42 -28.25 -10.25 12.66
N ILE A 43 -27.08 -10.23 13.33
CA ILE A 43 -26.29 -11.45 13.61
C ILE A 43 -26.36 -11.82 15.12
N GLY A 44 -26.82 -10.90 15.96
CA GLY A 44 -27.15 -11.13 17.36
C GLY A 44 -25.94 -11.42 18.27
N LEU A 45 -26.15 -11.32 19.58
CA LEU A 45 -25.21 -11.71 20.63
C LEU A 45 -24.74 -13.18 20.54
N ALA A 46 -25.31 -13.99 19.63
CA ALA A 46 -25.08 -15.42 19.48
C ALA A 46 -23.62 -15.81 19.16
N TYR A 47 -22.81 -14.88 18.64
CA TYR A 47 -21.41 -15.14 18.29
C TYR A 47 -20.40 -14.64 19.34
N ILE A 48 -20.85 -13.91 20.36
CA ILE A 48 -19.98 -13.51 21.47
C ILE A 48 -19.93 -14.69 22.46
N LYS A 49 -18.96 -15.58 22.26
CA LYS A 49 -18.67 -16.64 23.25
C LYS A 49 -17.89 -16.03 24.41
N GLY A 50 -18.46 -16.06 25.61
CA GLY A 50 -17.85 -15.58 26.85
C GLY A 50 -18.26 -14.14 27.23
N ASP A 51 -17.64 -13.61 28.28
CA ASP A 51 -17.90 -12.25 28.74
C ASP A 51 -17.46 -11.23 27.67
N ALA A 52 -18.37 -10.35 27.29
CA ALA A 52 -18.08 -9.30 26.32
C ALA A 52 -16.97 -8.38 26.88
N PRO A 53 -15.91 -8.08 26.11
CA PRO A 53 -14.87 -7.15 26.57
C PRO A 53 -15.47 -5.78 26.84
N VAL A 54 -15.20 -5.24 28.04
CA VAL A 54 -15.66 -3.92 28.48
C VAL A 54 -14.46 -3.04 28.80
N ALA A 55 -14.32 -1.93 28.07
CA ALA A 55 -13.38 -0.86 28.39
C ALA A 55 -14.08 0.16 29.28
N LYS A 56 -13.67 0.31 30.54
CA LYS A 56 -14.32 1.22 31.50
C LYS A 56 -13.83 2.66 31.32
N ALA A 57 -14.74 3.62 31.45
CA ALA A 57 -14.39 5.04 31.46
C ALA A 57 -13.30 5.35 32.49
N GLY A 58 -12.36 6.23 32.14
CA GLY A 58 -11.23 6.64 32.97
C GLY A 58 -10.07 5.65 33.03
N GLN A 59 -10.25 4.39 32.61
CA GLN A 59 -9.16 3.41 32.59
C GLN A 59 -8.25 3.59 31.37
N THR A 60 -6.98 3.24 31.55
CA THR A 60 -5.97 3.25 30.50
C THR A 60 -5.72 1.85 29.99
N TYR A 61 -5.76 1.66 28.67
CA TYR A 61 -5.52 0.38 28.04
C TYR A 61 -4.37 0.48 27.04
N PRO A 62 -3.54 -0.58 26.90
CA PRO A 62 -2.63 -0.68 25.77
C PRO A 62 -3.44 -0.87 24.49
N VAL A 63 -2.96 -0.31 23.38
CA VAL A 63 -3.69 -0.33 22.12
C VAL A 63 -2.90 -0.93 20.97
N TRP A 64 -3.64 -1.53 20.05
CA TRP A 64 -3.16 -1.92 18.76
C TRP A 64 -3.73 -0.96 17.70
N THR A 65 -2.88 -0.46 16.81
CA THR A 65 -3.28 0.49 15.76
C THR A 65 -2.91 -0.04 14.38
N ASN A 66 -3.88 -0.14 13.48
CA ASN A 66 -3.64 -0.55 12.09
C ASN A 66 -3.04 0.58 11.24
N SER A 67 -2.62 0.26 10.01
CA SER A 67 -2.00 1.23 9.08
C SER A 67 -2.91 2.41 8.68
N HIS A 68 -4.23 2.29 8.87
CA HIS A 68 -5.22 3.31 8.55
C HIS A 68 -5.65 4.15 9.75
N GLY A 69 -5.16 3.83 10.96
CA GLY A 69 -5.48 4.57 12.18
C GLY A 69 -6.68 4.06 12.97
N ALA A 70 -7.23 2.89 12.65
CA ALA A 70 -8.19 2.23 13.52
C ALA A 70 -7.49 1.75 14.79
N VAL A 71 -8.07 2.09 15.95
CA VAL A 71 -7.51 1.82 17.27
C VAL A 71 -8.33 0.74 17.97
N THR A 72 -7.64 -0.17 18.64
CA THR A 72 -8.24 -1.28 19.37
C THR A 72 -7.60 -1.40 20.74
N ALA A 73 -8.39 -1.37 21.82
CA ALA A 73 -7.92 -1.69 23.16
C ALA A 73 -7.61 -3.19 23.28
N VAL A 74 -6.46 -3.52 23.84
CA VAL A 74 -6.02 -4.89 24.10
C VAL A 74 -6.20 -5.19 25.58
N MET A 75 -7.09 -6.14 25.89
CA MET A 75 -7.46 -6.53 27.25
C MET A 75 -6.52 -7.60 27.81
N GLU A 76 -6.59 -7.81 29.13
CA GLU A 76 -5.95 -8.95 29.79
C GLU A 76 -6.55 -10.26 29.22
N GLY A 77 -5.71 -11.08 28.59
CA GLY A 77 -6.13 -12.26 27.83
C GLY A 77 -5.99 -12.13 26.30
N GLY A 78 -5.62 -10.95 25.79
CA GLY A 78 -5.38 -10.74 24.35
C GLY A 78 -6.64 -10.41 23.55
N THR A 79 -7.81 -10.37 24.21
CA THR A 79 -9.06 -9.93 23.61
C THR A 79 -8.95 -8.48 23.16
N ARG A 80 -9.58 -8.18 22.02
CA ARG A 80 -9.47 -6.89 21.33
C ARG A 80 -10.83 -6.22 21.24
N LEU A 81 -10.90 -4.93 21.60
CA LEU A 81 -12.10 -4.11 21.50
C LEU A 81 -11.82 -2.90 20.61
N GLY A 82 -12.54 -2.80 19.49
CA GLY A 82 -12.43 -1.65 18.58
C GLY A 82 -12.95 -0.38 19.24
N LEU A 83 -12.25 0.73 19.05
CA LEU A 83 -12.59 2.02 19.64
C LEU A 83 -12.85 3.07 18.56
N ARG A 84 -13.86 3.91 18.75
CA ARG A 84 -14.12 5.07 17.88
C ARG A 84 -13.35 6.31 18.39
N PRO A 85 -12.99 7.27 17.52
CA PRO A 85 -12.20 8.44 17.93
C PRO A 85 -12.79 9.28 19.07
N ALA A 86 -14.12 9.30 19.23
CA ALA A 86 -14.79 10.05 20.30
C ALA A 86 -14.86 9.32 21.65
N GLU A 87 -14.32 8.10 21.75
CA GLU A 87 -14.49 7.23 22.92
C GLU A 87 -13.25 7.20 23.82
N PHE A 88 -12.12 7.71 23.31
CA PHE A 88 -10.84 7.66 23.98
C PHE A 88 -10.01 8.90 23.66
N GLU A 89 -8.98 9.11 24.46
CA GLU A 89 -7.89 10.03 24.16
C GLU A 89 -6.55 9.29 24.26
N VAL A 90 -5.57 9.71 23.46
CA VAL A 90 -4.25 9.08 23.47
C VAL A 90 -3.48 9.52 24.71
N ASN A 91 -3.16 8.56 25.57
CA ASN A 91 -2.46 8.81 26.83
C ASN A 91 -0.94 8.71 26.68
N SER A 92 -0.44 7.77 25.86
CA SER A 92 0.98 7.66 25.55
C SER A 92 1.22 7.18 24.12
N TRP A 93 2.41 7.50 23.60
CA TRP A 93 2.83 7.22 22.23
C TRP A 93 3.97 6.22 22.20
N HIS A 94 4.09 5.44 21.13
CA HIS A 94 5.29 4.65 20.90
C HIS A 94 6.46 5.59 20.62
N HIS A 95 7.59 5.32 21.27
CA HIS A 95 8.87 5.89 20.86
C HIS A 95 9.24 5.25 19.53
N LEU A 96 8.89 5.91 18.43
CA LEU A 96 9.53 5.61 17.16
C LEU A 96 10.99 5.95 17.39
N ALA A 97 11.86 4.95 17.44
CA ALA A 97 13.28 5.20 17.39
C ALA A 97 13.49 6.12 16.19
N SER A 98 13.88 7.37 16.47
CA SER A 98 14.21 8.36 15.45
C SER A 98 15.06 7.63 14.43
N ALA A 99 14.62 7.67 13.17
CA ALA A 99 15.23 6.95 12.06
C ALA A 99 16.75 6.93 12.27
N ARG A 100 17.33 5.72 12.34
CA ARG A 100 18.79 5.57 12.26
C ARG A 100 19.25 6.54 11.18
N ALA A 101 20.18 7.43 11.53
CA ALA A 101 20.81 8.32 10.58
C ALA A 101 21.09 7.54 9.28
N PRO A 102 20.87 8.13 8.10
CA PRO A 102 21.08 7.45 6.83
C PRO A 102 22.46 6.79 6.89
N GLN A 103 22.45 5.46 6.95
CA GLN A 103 23.67 4.69 6.78
C GLN A 103 24.28 5.18 5.46
N PRO A 104 25.57 5.53 5.39
CA PRO A 104 26.20 5.86 4.12
C PRO A 104 26.03 4.64 3.21
N HIS A 105 25.08 4.73 2.30
CA HIS A 105 24.77 3.67 1.36
C HIS A 105 25.99 3.55 0.46
N PRO A 106 26.67 2.38 0.37
CA PRO A 106 27.62 2.16 -0.71
C PRO A 106 26.86 2.35 -2.03
N GLU A 107 27.49 3.00 -2.99
CA GLU A 107 26.91 3.49 -4.25
C GLU A 107 25.85 2.56 -4.87
N PRO A 108 24.80 3.10 -5.52
CA PRO A 108 23.72 2.29 -6.07
C PRO A 108 24.27 1.34 -7.13
N ILE A 109 24.30 0.04 -6.82
CA ILE A 109 24.53 -0.99 -7.82
C ILE A 109 23.30 -0.95 -8.74
N ALA A 110 23.50 -0.45 -9.96
CA ALA A 110 22.47 -0.41 -10.99
C ALA A 110 22.01 -1.84 -11.31
N TRP A 111 20.88 -2.27 -10.74
CA TRP A 111 20.18 -3.48 -11.18
C TRP A 111 18.97 -3.03 -11.97
N MET A 112 19.21 -2.89 -13.26
CA MET A 112 18.21 -2.79 -14.30
C MET A 112 17.39 -4.09 -14.29
N VAL A 113 16.14 -4.02 -13.82
CA VAL A 113 15.21 -5.13 -13.92
C VAL A 113 14.71 -5.19 -15.36
N GLY A 114 15.27 -6.10 -16.16
CA GLY A 114 14.83 -6.27 -17.54
C GLY A 114 15.72 -7.14 -18.43
N THR A 115 16.14 -8.31 -17.96
CA THR A 115 16.48 -9.51 -18.77
C THR A 115 17.05 -10.56 -17.82
N ALA A 116 16.37 -11.69 -17.65
CA ALA A 116 16.91 -12.80 -16.88
C ALA A 116 18.09 -13.43 -17.63
N PHE A 117 19.31 -12.97 -17.35
CA PHE A 117 20.54 -13.66 -17.73
C PHE A 117 20.86 -14.70 -16.65
N TRP A 118 20.90 -15.97 -17.03
CA TRP A 118 21.36 -17.05 -16.15
C TRP A 118 22.87 -16.94 -16.00
N TRP A 119 23.36 -16.51 -14.82
CA TRP A 119 24.78 -16.53 -14.51
C TRP A 119 25.27 -17.96 -14.31
N THR A 120 26.51 -18.22 -14.72
CA THR A 120 27.19 -19.47 -14.38
C THR A 120 27.62 -19.46 -12.92
N LYS A 121 27.66 -20.64 -12.28
CA LYS A 121 27.98 -20.79 -10.85
C LYS A 121 29.35 -20.18 -10.52
N GLU A 122 30.33 -20.34 -11.41
CA GLU A 122 31.68 -19.84 -11.24
C GLU A 122 31.76 -18.30 -11.21
N GLU A 123 30.87 -17.60 -11.92
CA GLU A 123 30.84 -16.14 -11.92
C GLU A 123 30.17 -15.57 -10.66
N ALA A 124 29.12 -16.23 -10.17
CA ALA A 124 28.52 -15.89 -8.89
C ALA A 124 29.49 -16.09 -7.70
N GLU A 125 30.30 -17.15 -7.74
CA GLU A 125 31.31 -17.39 -6.71
C GLU A 125 32.45 -16.37 -6.74
N ARG A 126 32.85 -15.89 -7.93
CA ARG A 126 33.86 -14.84 -8.07
C ARG A 126 33.39 -13.50 -7.53
N ASP A 127 32.15 -13.10 -7.81
CA ASP A 127 31.58 -11.86 -7.29
C ASP A 127 31.29 -11.93 -5.78
N SER A 128 30.88 -13.10 -5.27
CA SER A 128 30.77 -13.36 -3.83
C SER A 128 32.13 -13.18 -3.13
N ALA A 129 33.20 -13.72 -3.71
CA ALA A 129 34.56 -13.56 -3.19
C ALA A 129 35.06 -12.10 -3.25
N ALA A 130 34.71 -11.36 -4.30
CA ALA A 130 35.10 -9.95 -4.45
C ALA A 130 34.35 -9.00 -3.51
N THR A 131 33.08 -9.30 -3.21
CA THR A 131 32.23 -8.45 -2.36
C THR A 131 32.26 -8.83 -0.88
N GLY A 132 32.71 -10.05 -0.55
CA GLY A 132 32.73 -10.57 0.82
C GLY A 132 31.33 -10.79 1.41
N LEU A 133 30.28 -10.72 0.59
CA LEU A 133 28.88 -10.91 0.98
C LEU A 133 28.37 -12.24 0.40
N PRO A 134 27.67 -13.06 1.19
CA PRO A 134 27.10 -14.31 0.67
C PRO A 134 26.02 -13.97 -0.36
N ILE A 135 26.28 -14.31 -1.62
CA ILE A 135 25.28 -14.23 -2.69
C ILE A 135 24.27 -15.36 -2.46
N ILE A 136 23.08 -15.00 -1.97
CA ILE A 136 21.96 -15.93 -1.83
C ILE A 136 21.33 -16.06 -3.22
N GLY A 137 21.55 -17.21 -3.85
CA GLY A 137 20.85 -17.56 -5.08
C GLY A 137 19.35 -17.62 -4.81
N LEU A 138 18.62 -16.59 -5.21
CA LEU A 138 17.17 -16.67 -5.38
C LEU A 138 16.93 -17.58 -6.58
N GLY A 139 16.86 -18.89 -6.31
CA GLY A 139 16.43 -19.88 -7.28
C GLY A 139 15.05 -19.54 -7.83
N PRO A 140 14.60 -20.24 -8.90
CA PRO A 140 13.22 -20.11 -9.37
C PRO A 140 12.28 -20.19 -8.17
N MET A 141 11.24 -19.36 -8.13
CA MET A 141 10.22 -19.37 -7.07
C MET A 141 9.40 -20.67 -7.10
N SER A 142 10.05 -21.78 -6.79
CA SER A 142 9.49 -23.08 -6.42
C SER A 142 9.48 -23.24 -4.89
N GLY A 143 9.89 -22.19 -4.15
CA GLY A 143 10.04 -22.20 -2.69
C GLY A 143 8.88 -21.60 -1.90
N ILE A 144 7.72 -21.37 -2.52
CA ILE A 144 6.47 -21.39 -1.73
C ILE A 144 6.19 -22.88 -1.57
N GLU A 145 6.35 -23.42 -0.36
CA GLU A 145 5.82 -24.77 -0.09
C GLU A 145 4.38 -24.81 -0.60
N PRO A 146 3.97 -25.85 -1.36
CA PRO A 146 2.66 -25.91 -2.00
C PRO A 146 1.47 -25.71 -1.03
N ASP A 147 1.72 -25.75 0.27
CA ASP A 147 0.75 -25.58 1.34
C ASP A 147 0.19 -24.14 1.47
N GLU A 148 0.87 -23.11 0.95
CA GLU A 148 0.36 -21.71 1.05
C GLU A 148 -0.33 -21.20 -0.22
N GLN A 149 -0.24 -21.92 -1.34
CA GLN A 149 -1.10 -21.65 -2.49
C GLN A 149 -2.43 -22.38 -2.28
N HIS A 150 -3.29 -21.83 -1.42
CA HIS A 150 -4.61 -22.39 -1.12
C HIS A 150 -5.49 -22.41 -2.38
N GLN A 151 -5.34 -23.43 -3.23
CA GLN A 151 -6.25 -23.76 -4.32
C GLN A 151 -7.53 -24.39 -3.75
N GLY A 152 -8.14 -23.78 -2.73
CA GLY A 152 -9.32 -24.35 -2.05
C GLY A 152 -9.13 -25.79 -1.55
N GLU A 153 -10.23 -26.45 -1.19
CA GLU A 153 -10.20 -27.88 -0.90
C GLU A 153 -10.13 -28.69 -2.21
N PRO A 154 -9.21 -29.66 -2.33
CA PRO A 154 -9.15 -30.52 -3.50
C PRO A 154 -10.45 -31.33 -3.62
N VAL A 155 -11.00 -31.38 -4.84
CA VAL A 155 -12.24 -32.11 -5.14
C VAL A 155 -12.01 -33.62 -5.14
N ALA A 156 -10.78 -34.06 -5.41
CA ALA A 156 -10.38 -35.46 -5.36
C ALA A 156 -8.90 -35.60 -5.06
N TRP A 157 -8.48 -36.83 -4.73
CA TRP A 157 -7.07 -37.21 -4.62
C TRP A 157 -6.79 -38.34 -5.60
N MET A 158 -5.66 -38.26 -6.32
CA MET A 158 -5.22 -39.24 -7.30
C MET A 158 -3.96 -39.95 -6.84
N ALA A 159 -3.84 -41.24 -7.11
CA ALA A 159 -2.59 -41.98 -6.96
C ALA A 159 -2.23 -42.67 -8.27
N LYS A 160 -0.95 -42.68 -8.62
CA LYS A 160 -0.41 -43.34 -9.81
C LYS A 160 0.18 -44.70 -9.40
N THR A 161 -0.09 -45.76 -10.15
CA THR A 161 0.63 -47.03 -9.92
C THR A 161 2.03 -46.95 -10.49
N LEU A 162 3.03 -47.51 -9.80
CA LEU A 162 4.43 -47.53 -10.27
C LEU A 162 4.65 -48.36 -11.55
N LYS A 163 3.69 -49.22 -11.92
CA LYS A 163 3.71 -49.99 -13.18
C LYS A 163 3.12 -49.17 -14.34
N GLY A 164 3.75 -48.05 -14.71
CA GLY A 164 3.77 -47.33 -16.01
C GLY A 164 2.61 -47.37 -17.03
N SER A 165 1.43 -47.91 -16.75
CA SER A 165 0.33 -48.07 -17.69
C SER A 165 -0.67 -46.95 -17.48
N LEU A 166 -0.63 -45.93 -18.33
CA LEU A 166 -1.54 -44.78 -18.33
C LEU A 166 -3.02 -45.13 -18.56
N ALA A 167 -3.34 -46.36 -18.98
CA ALA A 167 -4.69 -46.72 -19.47
C ALA A 167 -5.67 -47.24 -18.39
N GLY A 168 -5.28 -47.37 -17.12
CA GLY A 168 -6.21 -47.88 -16.09
C GLY A 168 -5.82 -47.66 -14.63
N THR A 169 -4.91 -46.73 -14.34
CA THR A 169 -4.16 -46.68 -13.07
C THR A 169 -4.41 -45.44 -12.24
N LEU A 170 -5.60 -44.86 -12.35
CA LEU A 170 -6.05 -43.72 -11.54
C LEU A 170 -7.20 -44.17 -10.63
N GLY A 171 -6.88 -44.38 -9.36
CA GLY A 171 -7.87 -44.63 -8.30
C GLY A 171 -8.12 -43.36 -7.50
N LEU A 172 -9.39 -43.08 -7.18
CA LEU A 172 -9.75 -42.07 -6.19
C LEU A 172 -9.18 -42.50 -4.83
N ALA A 173 -8.18 -41.77 -4.35
CA ALA A 173 -7.64 -41.95 -3.00
C ALA A 173 -8.44 -41.09 -2.01
N ARG A 174 -8.52 -41.52 -0.75
CA ARG A 174 -8.85 -40.60 0.35
C ARG A 174 -7.57 -39.93 0.80
N ARG A 175 -7.66 -38.68 1.27
CA ARG A 175 -6.54 -37.94 1.88
C ARG A 175 -5.78 -38.77 2.93
N ASP A 176 -6.49 -39.59 3.69
CA ASP A 176 -5.94 -40.42 4.77
C ASP A 176 -5.66 -41.89 4.39
N ALA A 177 -5.75 -42.24 3.11
CA ALA A 177 -5.47 -43.59 2.67
C ALA A 177 -3.95 -43.84 2.74
N ARG A 178 -3.53 -44.75 3.62
CA ARG A 178 -2.16 -45.29 3.62
C ARG A 178 -1.94 -46.14 2.37
N LEU A 179 -1.61 -45.48 1.27
CA LEU A 179 -1.21 -46.14 0.03
C LEU A 179 0.11 -46.88 0.28
N ASN A 180 0.23 -48.09 -0.24
CA ASN A 180 1.49 -48.82 -0.17
C ASN A 180 2.51 -48.10 -1.08
N PRO A 181 3.60 -47.54 -0.52
CA PRO A 181 4.59 -46.78 -1.29
C PRO A 181 5.32 -47.64 -2.33
N ASP A 182 5.36 -48.97 -2.16
CA ASP A 182 5.98 -49.89 -3.11
C ASP A 182 5.12 -50.14 -4.36
N LEU A 183 3.87 -49.69 -4.36
CA LEU A 183 2.91 -49.92 -5.44
C LEU A 183 2.34 -48.63 -6.04
N TYR A 184 2.31 -47.54 -5.27
CA TYR A 184 1.67 -46.28 -5.64
C TYR A 184 2.54 -45.07 -5.33
N GLU A 185 2.53 -44.11 -6.25
CA GLU A 185 3.03 -42.75 -6.10
C GLU A 185 1.83 -41.82 -5.86
N GLY A 186 1.82 -41.07 -4.75
CA GLY A 186 0.72 -40.18 -4.36
C GLY A 186 0.39 -40.24 -2.86
N PRO A 187 -0.67 -39.55 -2.39
CA PRO A 187 -1.76 -38.96 -3.18
C PRO A 187 -1.48 -37.53 -3.68
N PHE A 188 -1.88 -37.22 -4.90
CA PHE A 188 -1.85 -35.90 -5.52
C PHE A 188 -3.24 -35.23 -5.45
N PRO A 189 -3.35 -33.96 -5.04
CA PRO A 189 -4.63 -33.26 -5.03
C PRO A 189 -5.12 -32.97 -6.47
N VAL A 190 -6.42 -33.08 -6.68
CA VAL A 190 -7.11 -32.68 -7.91
C VAL A 190 -8.05 -31.53 -7.60
N PHE A 191 -7.82 -30.41 -8.26
CA PHE A 191 -8.67 -29.23 -8.14
C PHE A 191 -9.68 -29.20 -9.27
N ARG A 192 -10.86 -28.61 -9.01
CA ARG A 192 -11.81 -28.33 -10.08
C ARG A 192 -11.15 -27.35 -11.05
N PRO A 193 -11.22 -27.58 -12.38
CA PRO A 193 -10.92 -26.52 -13.33
C PRO A 193 -11.72 -25.27 -12.95
N ALA A 194 -11.08 -24.10 -12.96
CA ALA A 194 -11.79 -22.85 -12.76
C ALA A 194 -12.92 -22.76 -13.79
N ASP A 195 -14.10 -22.28 -13.38
CA ASP A 195 -15.20 -22.08 -14.30
C ASP A 195 -14.75 -21.09 -15.39
N PRO A 196 -14.75 -21.48 -16.69
CA PRO A 196 -14.32 -20.59 -17.76
C PRO A 196 -15.04 -19.24 -17.74
N GLY A 197 -16.32 -19.21 -17.32
CA GLY A 197 -17.08 -17.96 -17.22
C GLY A 197 -16.66 -17.07 -16.03
N GLU A 198 -16.10 -17.65 -14.97
CA GLU A 198 -15.52 -16.90 -13.86
C GLU A 198 -14.14 -16.33 -14.24
N VAL A 199 -13.32 -17.12 -14.93
CA VAL A 199 -12.02 -16.67 -15.45
C VAL A 199 -12.21 -15.49 -16.41
N GLU A 200 -13.11 -15.61 -17.39
CA GLU A 200 -13.39 -14.54 -18.35
C GLU A 200 -13.90 -13.28 -17.65
N ARG A 201 -14.74 -13.41 -16.63
CA ARG A 201 -15.22 -12.28 -15.81
C ARG A 201 -14.08 -11.58 -15.09
N ILE A 202 -13.19 -12.33 -14.42
CA ILE A 202 -12.04 -11.78 -13.70
C ILE A 202 -11.06 -11.11 -14.68
N GLU A 203 -10.84 -11.70 -15.86
CA GLU A 203 -10.00 -11.11 -16.89
C GLU A 203 -10.57 -9.79 -17.41
N ASN A 204 -11.89 -9.73 -17.64
CA ASN A 204 -12.58 -8.51 -18.03
C ASN A 204 -12.49 -7.43 -16.94
N GLU A 205 -12.75 -7.78 -15.67
CA GLU A 205 -12.61 -6.86 -14.54
C GLU A 205 -11.16 -6.35 -14.41
N ARG A 206 -10.16 -7.22 -14.57
CA ARG A 206 -8.75 -6.82 -14.59
C ARG A 206 -8.46 -5.87 -15.74
N ALA A 207 -8.95 -6.15 -16.94
CA ALA A 207 -8.77 -5.29 -18.11
C ALA A 207 -9.39 -3.90 -17.88
N GLU A 208 -10.58 -3.83 -17.29
CA GLU A 208 -11.21 -2.56 -16.89
C GLU A 208 -10.38 -1.81 -15.84
N GLN A 209 -9.91 -2.49 -14.80
CA GLN A 209 -9.04 -1.91 -13.78
C GLN A 209 -7.73 -1.38 -14.36
N TRP A 210 -7.17 -2.06 -15.36
CA TRP A 210 -6.00 -1.57 -16.08
C TRP A 210 -6.29 -0.33 -16.92
N ARG A 211 -7.44 -0.28 -17.59
CA ARG A 211 -7.88 0.90 -18.33
C ARG A 211 -8.09 2.10 -17.40
N LEU A 212 -8.83 1.92 -16.30
CA LEU A 212 -9.08 2.98 -15.32
C LEU A 212 -7.78 3.53 -14.73
N ARG A 213 -6.81 2.66 -14.43
CA ARG A 213 -5.50 3.10 -13.93
C ARG A 213 -4.73 3.91 -14.96
N ARG A 214 -4.74 3.49 -16.22
CA ARG A 214 -4.10 4.22 -17.33
C ARG A 214 -4.74 5.58 -17.54
N ASP A 215 -6.06 5.66 -17.55
CA ASP A 215 -6.79 6.92 -17.72
C ASP A 215 -6.52 7.88 -16.55
N ALA A 216 -6.48 7.36 -15.31
CA ALA A 216 -6.12 8.14 -14.13
C ALA A 216 -4.65 8.57 -14.09
N GLU A 217 -3.75 7.85 -14.77
CA GLU A 217 -2.36 8.24 -14.95
C GLU A 217 -2.24 9.36 -15.98
N ALA A 218 -2.90 9.23 -17.14
CA ALA A 218 -2.96 10.28 -18.14
C ALA A 218 -3.56 11.60 -17.61
N ASP A 219 -4.60 11.52 -16.78
CA ASP A 219 -5.18 12.70 -16.12
C ASP A 219 -4.20 13.33 -15.11
N ARG A 220 -3.45 12.51 -14.36
CA ARG A 220 -2.39 13.00 -13.46
C ARG A 220 -1.28 13.70 -14.24
N ASP A 221 -0.84 13.15 -15.36
CA ASP A 221 0.20 13.74 -16.21
C ASP A 221 -0.28 15.06 -16.82
N THR A 222 -1.53 15.09 -17.29
CA THR A 222 -2.15 16.32 -17.80
C THR A 222 -2.19 17.41 -16.72
N LYS A 223 -2.64 17.07 -15.51
CA LYS A 223 -2.66 18.00 -14.37
C LYS A 223 -1.26 18.44 -13.96
N ALA A 224 -0.28 17.54 -13.97
CA ALA A 224 1.11 17.85 -13.66
C ALA A 224 1.70 18.85 -14.67
N ALA A 225 1.40 18.67 -15.96
CA ALA A 225 1.80 19.60 -17.01
C ALA A 225 1.19 20.99 -16.81
N VAL A 226 -0.11 21.08 -16.49
CA VAL A 226 -0.79 22.36 -16.18
C VAL A 226 -0.17 23.03 -14.95
N ILE A 227 0.13 22.26 -13.89
CA ILE A 227 0.81 22.80 -12.69
C ILE A 227 2.21 23.32 -13.01
N ALA A 228 2.97 22.60 -13.85
CA ALA A 228 4.30 23.04 -14.26
C ALA A 228 4.25 24.35 -15.05
N GLU A 229 3.28 24.49 -15.96
CA GLU A 229 3.05 25.72 -16.72
C GLU A 229 2.66 26.89 -15.81
N LEU A 230 1.69 26.70 -14.91
CA LEU A 230 1.28 27.74 -13.96
C LEU A 230 2.44 28.18 -13.05
N ARG A 231 3.31 27.25 -12.64
CA ARG A 231 4.51 27.57 -11.86
C ARG A 231 5.52 28.40 -12.66
N ALA A 232 5.68 28.11 -13.96
CA ALA A 232 6.54 28.91 -14.83
C ALA A 232 6.00 30.34 -15.01
N GLN A 233 4.67 30.49 -15.13
CA GLN A 233 4.01 31.79 -15.20
C GLN A 233 4.19 32.59 -13.90
N LEU A 234 4.00 31.94 -12.74
CA LEU A 234 4.23 32.58 -11.44
C LEU A 234 5.68 33.04 -11.27
N ALA A 235 6.65 32.20 -11.65
CA ALA A 235 8.07 32.58 -11.62
C ALA A 235 8.36 33.81 -12.49
N LYS A 236 7.74 33.90 -13.68
CA LYS A 236 7.85 35.07 -14.55
C LYS A 236 7.23 36.33 -13.93
N HIS A 237 6.09 36.20 -13.26
CA HIS A 237 5.47 37.32 -12.54
C HIS A 237 6.32 37.79 -11.36
N GLU A 238 6.91 36.87 -10.59
CA GLU A 238 7.82 37.21 -9.49
C GLU A 238 9.10 37.91 -9.97
N GLU A 239 9.64 37.54 -11.13
CA GLU A 239 10.74 38.26 -11.78
C GLU A 239 10.36 39.70 -12.13
N LEU A 240 9.23 39.89 -12.83
CA LEU A 240 8.75 41.22 -13.21
C LEU A 240 8.52 42.12 -12.00
N LEU A 241 7.92 41.57 -10.94
CA LEU A 241 7.71 42.32 -9.69
C LEU A 241 9.04 42.71 -9.03
N ARG A 242 10.06 41.85 -9.10
CA ARG A 242 11.40 42.15 -8.57
C ARG A 242 12.08 43.25 -9.37
N GLU A 243 12.03 43.19 -10.70
CA GLU A 243 12.58 44.25 -11.58
C GLU A 243 11.92 45.61 -11.30
N ILE A 244 10.60 45.63 -11.14
CA ILE A 244 9.86 46.85 -10.76
C ILE A 244 10.30 47.36 -9.39
N ALA A 245 10.43 46.47 -8.41
CA ALA A 245 10.84 46.84 -7.05
C ALA A 245 12.27 47.41 -7.01
N ASP A 246 13.22 46.77 -7.70
CA ASP A 246 14.61 47.23 -7.79
C ASP A 246 14.70 48.61 -8.45
N HIS A 247 13.92 48.83 -9.50
CA HIS A 247 13.86 50.13 -10.17
C HIS A 247 13.22 51.22 -9.29
N CYS A 248 12.12 50.91 -8.59
CA CYS A 248 11.50 51.82 -7.63
C CYS A 248 12.44 52.22 -6.49
N ASN A 249 13.27 51.28 -6.01
CA ASN A 249 14.25 51.55 -4.96
C ASN A 249 15.46 52.38 -5.43
N GLY A 250 15.77 52.37 -6.74
CA GLY A 250 16.90 53.10 -7.32
C GLY A 250 16.60 54.52 -7.82
N CYS A 251 15.32 54.89 -8.00
CA CYS A 251 14.93 56.15 -8.64
C CYS A 251 14.45 57.21 -7.64
N VAL A 252 15.05 58.40 -7.70
CA VAL A 252 14.45 59.64 -7.18
C VAL A 252 13.38 60.09 -8.19
N MET A 253 12.17 59.55 -8.06
CA MET A 253 10.99 59.76 -8.92
C MET A 253 11.17 59.34 -10.40
N PRO A 254 10.42 58.33 -10.89
CA PRO A 254 10.49 57.90 -12.29
C PRO A 254 9.89 58.94 -13.24
N THR A 255 10.48 59.09 -14.43
CA THR A 255 10.00 59.96 -15.52
C THR A 255 8.73 59.37 -16.17
N GLU A 256 7.84 60.21 -16.71
CA GLU A 256 6.57 59.78 -17.35
C GLU A 256 6.76 58.72 -18.46
N GLN A 257 7.91 58.73 -19.14
CA GLN A 257 8.24 57.78 -20.19
C GLN A 257 8.39 56.35 -19.65
N LEU A 258 8.97 56.22 -18.45
CA LEU A 258 9.22 54.95 -17.78
C LEU A 258 7.91 54.33 -17.28
N LEU A 259 6.98 55.17 -16.80
CA LEU A 259 5.63 54.74 -16.42
C LEU A 259 4.81 54.18 -17.61
N ARG A 260 4.99 54.74 -18.82
CA ARG A 260 4.32 54.23 -20.04
C ARG A 260 4.90 52.90 -20.50
N GLU A 261 6.23 52.75 -20.44
CA GLU A 261 6.89 51.48 -20.77
C GLU A 261 6.46 50.37 -19.81
N TRP A 262 6.33 50.69 -18.52
CA TRP A 262 5.83 49.75 -17.52
C TRP A 262 4.36 49.39 -17.72
N GLY A 263 3.50 50.36 -18.00
CA GLY A 263 2.09 50.09 -18.33
C GLY A 263 1.96 49.14 -19.51
N SER A 264 2.73 49.38 -20.58
CA SER A 264 2.75 48.53 -21.77
C SER A 264 3.24 47.10 -21.47
N SER A 265 4.26 46.95 -20.63
CA SER A 265 4.80 45.63 -20.25
C SER A 265 3.84 44.83 -19.37
N ILE A 266 3.17 45.50 -18.42
CA ILE A 266 2.14 44.90 -17.57
C ILE A 266 0.92 44.49 -18.41
N ASP A 267 0.44 45.35 -19.30
CA ASP A 267 -0.69 45.05 -20.18
C ASP A 267 -0.38 43.88 -21.13
N ALA A 268 0.86 43.78 -21.63
CA ALA A 268 1.31 42.66 -22.45
C ALA A 268 1.40 41.35 -21.65
N ALA A 269 1.89 41.40 -20.40
CA ALA A 269 1.96 40.24 -19.52
C ALA A 269 0.55 39.74 -19.12
N LEU A 270 -0.36 40.65 -18.79
CA LEU A 270 -1.75 40.33 -18.45
C LEU A 270 -2.53 39.82 -19.67
N SER A 271 -2.28 40.36 -20.86
CA SER A 271 -2.89 39.88 -22.11
C SER A 271 -2.38 38.49 -22.52
N ALA A 272 -1.10 38.18 -22.25
CA ALA A 272 -0.55 36.85 -22.50
C ALA A 272 -1.04 35.77 -21.50
N SER A 273 -1.54 36.19 -20.34
CA SER A 273 -2.14 35.30 -19.32
C SER A 273 -3.63 35.01 -19.58
N ALA A 274 -4.28 35.77 -20.47
CA ALA A 274 -5.69 35.62 -20.79
C ALA A 274 -5.90 34.61 -21.93
N GLU A 275 -5.62 33.32 -21.68
CA GLU A 275 -6.27 32.12 -22.28
C GLU A 275 -5.44 30.86 -21.93
N PRO A 276 -6.09 29.77 -21.46
CA PRO A 276 -7.01 29.03 -22.32
C PRO A 276 -8.38 28.85 -21.67
N SER A 277 -9.39 29.56 -22.18
CA SER A 277 -10.80 29.16 -22.06
C SER A 277 -11.09 28.01 -23.03
N ALA A 278 -10.43 26.87 -22.85
CA ALA A 278 -10.99 25.62 -23.33
C ALA A 278 -11.93 25.12 -22.25
N PRO A 279 -13.24 24.89 -22.52
CA PRO A 279 -14.10 24.22 -21.56
C PRO A 279 -13.49 22.85 -21.28
N VAL A 280 -13.02 22.65 -20.05
CA VAL A 280 -12.74 21.31 -19.55
C VAL A 280 -14.10 20.63 -19.50
N ASP A 281 -14.39 19.86 -20.56
CA ASP A 281 -15.60 19.07 -20.70
C ASP A 281 -15.53 17.94 -19.66
N LEU A 282 -15.82 18.30 -18.40
CA LEU A 282 -16.07 17.40 -17.29
C LEU A 282 -17.35 16.66 -17.65
N LYS A 283 -17.25 15.64 -18.51
CA LYS A 283 -18.28 14.62 -18.67
C LYS A 283 -18.46 13.95 -17.32
N THR A 284 -19.38 14.52 -16.54
CA THR A 284 -20.07 13.87 -15.43
C THR A 284 -20.49 12.50 -15.90
N SER A 285 -19.77 11.49 -15.45
CA SER A 285 -20.15 10.10 -15.55
C SER A 285 -21.40 9.97 -14.67
N ARG A 286 -22.57 10.16 -15.29
CA ARG A 286 -23.84 9.70 -14.71
C ARG A 286 -23.76 8.19 -14.61
N LEU A 287 -23.32 7.70 -13.46
CA LEU A 287 -23.68 6.37 -12.99
C LEU A 287 -25.19 6.39 -12.79
N SER A 288 -25.89 5.87 -13.80
CA SER A 288 -27.28 5.45 -13.68
C SER A 288 -27.22 3.98 -13.29
N GLY A 289 -27.58 3.69 -12.05
CA GLY A 289 -27.73 2.37 -11.46
C GLY A 289 -28.48 2.53 -10.15
#